data_AF-A0A972Y0H2-F1
#
_entry.id   AF-A0A972Y0H2-F1
#
_cell.length_a   1.000
_cell.length_b   1.000
_cell.length_c   1.000
_cell.angle_alpha   90.00
_cell.angle_beta   90.00
_cell.angle_gamma   90.00
#
_symmetry.space_group_name_H-M   'P 1'
#
loop_
_entity.id
_entity.type
_entity.pdbx_description
1 polymer ?
#
loop_
_entity_poly.entity_id
_entity_poly.type
_entity_poly.pdbx_seq_one_letter_code
_entity_poly.pdbx_strand_id
1 'polypeptide(L)' 'MKTKLVILILISIIVTGSFSFAQNENDKKFVVVLDAGHGGKDPGNLGNGYKEKDIALKVVLDIGKEIEKNKRYKVIYT' A
#
# COMPACT_ATOMS: atom_id res chain seq x y z
N MET A 1 41.20 -7.52 32.25
CA MET A 1 41.00 -6.63 31.08
C MET A 1 40.23 -7.33 29.96
N LYS A 2 40.64 -8.54 29.54
CA LYS A 2 39.96 -9.31 28.47
C LYS A 2 38.48 -9.63 28.75
N THR A 3 38.13 -10.01 29.98
CA THR A 3 36.74 -10.31 30.39
C THR A 3 35.83 -9.08 30.35
N LYS A 4 36.32 -7.91 30.79
CA LYS A 4 35.59 -6.64 30.70
C LYS A 4 35.34 -6.22 29.24
N LEU A 5 36.30 -6.47 28.36
CA LEU A 5 36.18 -6.18 26.93
C LEU A 5 35.11 -7.06 26.26
N VAL A 6 35.06 -8.35 26.58
CA VAL A 6 34.05 -9.29 26.08
C VAL A 6 32.64 -8.88 26.52
N ILE A 7 32.47 -8.48 27.78
CA ILE A 7 31.19 -7.99 28.30
C ILE A 7 30.76 -6.71 27.58
N LEU A 8 31.69 -5.79 27.31
CA LEU A 8 31.41 -4.56 26.57
C LEU A 8 30.91 -4.82 25.14
N ILE A 9 31.53 -5.79 24.45
CA ILE A 9 31.14 -6.21 23.09
C ILE A 9 29.75 -6.85 23.10
N LEU A 10 29.46 -7.73 24.07
CA LEU A 10 28.14 -8.34 24.25
C LEU A 10 27.05 -7.29 24.48
N ILE A 11 27.32 -6.29 25.34
CA ILE A 11 26.38 -5.19 25.58
C ILE A 11 26.16 -4.36 24.31
N SER A 12 27.21 -4.07 23.55
CA SER A 12 27.11 -3.34 22.28
C SER A 12 26.26 -4.08 21.24
N ILE A 13 26.40 -5.39 21.15
CA ILE A 13 25.59 -6.25 20.26
C ILE A 13 24.12 -6.25 20.68
N ILE A 14 23.84 -6.32 21.99
CA ILE A 14 22.47 -6.29 22.51
C ILE A 14 21.80 -4.93 22.25
N VAL A 15 22.53 -3.82 22.43
CA VAL A 15 22.02 -2.45 22.21
C VAL A 15 21.75 -2.20 20.71
N THR A 16 22.65 -2.63 19.83
CA THR A 16 22.48 -2.47 18.37
C THR A 16 21.38 -3.37 17.79
N GLY A 17 21.25 -4.61 18.28
CA GLY A 17 20.16 -5.51 17.91
C GLY A 17 18.79 -4.92 18.25
N SER A 18 18.63 -4.34 19.44
CA SER A 18 17.36 -3.75 19.90
C SER A 18 16.91 -2.56 19.05
N PHE A 19 17.85 -1.76 18.52
CA PHE A 19 17.55 -0.62 17.64
C PHE A 19 17.01 -1.04 16.27
N SER A 20 17.38 -2.23 15.80
CA SER A 20 16.96 -2.75 14.48
C SER A 20 15.49 -3.22 14.48
N PHE A 21 15.00 -3.72 15.61
CA PHE A 21 13.60 -4.18 15.74
C PHE A 21 12.59 -3.05 15.90
N ALA A 22 13.02 -1.87 16.37
CA ALA A 22 12.15 -0.71 16.58
C ALA A 22 11.72 0.02 15.30
N GLN A 23 12.31 -0.29 14.13
CA GLN A 23 11.97 0.35 12.85
C GLN A 23 10.70 -0.20 12.16
N ASN A 24 9.99 -1.15 12.77
CA ASN A 24 8.71 -1.62 12.23
C ASN A 24 7.53 -0.70 12.62
N GLU A 25 7.66 0.60 12.36
CA GLU A 25 6.51 1.50 12.41
C GLU A 25 5.77 1.48 11.06
N ASN A 26 4.57 0.90 11.09
CA ASN A 26 3.51 0.97 10.07
C ASN A 26 3.47 -0.12 8.97
N ASP A 27 3.29 -1.37 9.38
CA ASP A 27 2.84 -2.44 8.47
C ASP A 27 1.38 -2.26 7.97
N LYS A 28 0.66 -1.27 8.51
CA LYS A 28 -0.69 -0.90 8.04
C LYS A 28 -0.59 -0.07 6.76
N LYS A 29 -0.86 -0.74 5.63
CA LYS A 29 -1.08 -0.07 4.34
C LYS A 29 -2.23 0.92 4.45
N PHE A 30 -2.08 2.09 3.81
CA PHE A 30 -3.17 3.04 3.63
C PHE A 30 -4.14 2.48 2.60
N VAL A 31 -5.42 2.36 2.95
CA VAL A 31 -6.44 1.76 2.08
C VAL A 31 -7.11 2.83 1.24
N VAL A 32 -7.11 2.64 -0.08
CA VAL A 32 -7.85 3.46 -1.04
C VAL A 32 -8.95 2.59 -1.65
N VAL A 33 -10.19 3.06 -1.63
CA VAL A 33 -11.30 2.43 -2.34
C VAL A 33 -11.58 3.23 -3.60
N LEU A 34 -11.51 2.58 -4.76
CA LEU A 34 -11.82 3.18 -6.04
C LEU A 34 -13.12 2.56 -6.56
N ASP A 35 -14.14 3.38 -6.72
CA ASP A 35 -15.47 2.97 -7.14
C ASP A 35 -15.69 3.29 -8.61
N ALA A 36 -15.85 2.26 -9.44
CA ALA A 36 -16.22 2.41 -10.84
C ALA A 36 -17.74 2.44 -10.94
N GLY A 37 -18.33 3.62 -10.75
CA GLY A 37 -19.78 3.80 -10.73
C GLY A 37 -20.51 3.18 -11.93
N HIS A 38 -21.75 2.75 -11.69
CA HIS A 38 -22.58 1.93 -12.58
C HIS A 38 -22.03 0.50 -12.72
N GLY A 39 -22.39 -0.22 -13.79
CA GLY A 39 -21.86 -1.57 -14.04
C GLY A 39 -22.93 -2.62 -14.32
N GLY A 40 -22.49 -3.74 -14.90
CA GLY A 40 -23.39 -4.84 -15.28
C GLY A 40 -24.53 -4.35 -16.18
N LYS A 41 -25.76 -4.42 -15.67
CA LYS A 41 -27.00 -4.02 -16.38
C LYS A 41 -27.21 -2.51 -16.41
N ASP A 42 -26.62 -1.76 -15.48
CA ASP A 42 -26.72 -0.31 -15.45
C ASP A 42 -25.54 0.30 -16.25
N PRO A 43 -25.79 0.87 -17.44
CA PRO A 43 -24.74 1.49 -18.24
C PRO A 43 -24.34 2.89 -17.75
N GLY A 44 -25.14 3.51 -16.88
CA GLY A 44 -25.09 4.94 -16.62
C GLY A 44 -25.46 5.79 -17.82
N ASN A 45 -24.91 7.00 -17.86
CA ASN A 45 -25.16 7.91 -18.97
C ASN A 45 -24.66 7.34 -20.31
N LEU A 46 -25.44 7.62 -21.36
CA LEU A 46 -25.14 7.24 -22.73
C LEU A 46 -24.93 8.49 -23.56
N GLY A 47 -23.84 8.57 -24.31
CA GLY A 47 -23.57 9.72 -25.16
C GLY A 47 -22.52 9.41 -26.22
N ASN A 48 -22.76 9.85 -27.46
CA ASN A 48 -21.83 9.71 -28.58
C ASN A 48 -21.29 8.27 -28.80
N GLY A 49 -22.11 7.26 -28.49
CA GLY A 49 -21.72 5.84 -28.58
C GLY A 49 -20.94 5.29 -27.38
N TYR A 50 -20.70 6.10 -26.35
CA TYR A 50 -20.02 5.69 -25.12
C TYR A 50 -21.01 5.35 -24.01
N LYS A 51 -20.57 4.49 -23.09
CA LYS A 51 -21.26 4.14 -21.85
C LYS A 51 -20.41 4.60 -20.68
N GLU A 52 -21.04 5.29 -19.73
CA GLU A 52 -20.37 5.80 -18.55
C GLU A 52 -19.63 4.70 -17.79
N LYS A 53 -20.26 3.53 -17.58
CA LYS A 53 -19.63 2.40 -16.87
C LYS A 53 -18.28 1.97 -17.46
N ASP A 54 -18.13 2.04 -18.78
CA ASP A 54 -16.93 1.58 -19.46
C ASP A 54 -15.80 2.61 -19.29
N ILE A 55 -16.16 3.89 -19.27
CA ILE A 55 -15.23 5.00 -18.99
C ILE A 55 -14.80 4.98 -17.51
N ALA A 56 -15.76 4.86 -16.59
CA ALA A 56 -15.51 4.81 -15.15
C ALA A 56 -14.57 3.66 -14.78
N LEU A 57 -14.85 2.45 -15.28
CA LEU A 57 -14.00 1.28 -15.08
C LEU A 57 -12.59 1.51 -15.60
N LYS A 58 -12.44 2.06 -16.82
CA LYS A 58 -11.13 2.33 -17.39
C LYS A 58 -10.32 3.31 -16.52
N VAL A 59 -10.94 4.41 -16.10
CA VAL A 59 -10.30 5.43 -15.26
C VAL A 59 -9.85 4.84 -13.92
N VAL A 60 -10.71 4.07 -13.27
CA VAL A 60 -10.41 3.43 -11.97
C VAL A 60 -9.26 2.44 -12.09
N LEU A 61 -9.21 1.62 -13.15
CA LEU A 61 -8.11 0.69 -13.38
C LEU A 61 -6.78 1.40 -13.64
N ASP A 62 -6.79 2.49 -14.42
CA ASP A 62 -5.59 3.28 -14.70
C ASP A 62 -5.05 3.96 -13.43
N ILE A 63 -5.93 4.53 -12.60
CA ILE A 63 -5.57 5.13 -11.30
C ILE A 63 -5.05 4.06 -10.34
N GLY A 64 -5.76 2.94 -10.23
CA GLY A 64 -5.39 1.84 -9.34
C GLY A 64 -4.00 1.28 -9.67
N LYS A 65 -3.70 1.07 -10.95
CA LYS A 65 -2.38 0.66 -11.43
C LYS A 65 -1.26 1.63 -11.03
N GLU A 66 -1.53 2.94 -11.02
CA GLU A 66 -0.53 3.93 -10.60
C GLU A 66 -0.32 3.90 -9.08
N ILE A 67 -1.40 3.83 -8.30
CA ILE A 67 -1.33 3.79 -6.83
C ILE A 67 -0.63 2.51 -6.34
N GLU A 68 -0.91 1.37 -6.97
CA GLU A 68 -0.35 0.06 -6.60
C GLU A 68 1.17 -0.05 -6.82
N LYS A 69 1.79 0.86 -7.59
CA LYS A 69 3.27 0.94 -7.69
C LYS A 69 3.92 1.25 -6.34
N ASN A 70 3.22 1.94 -5.45
CA ASN A 70 3.70 2.23 -4.11
C ASN A 70 3.10 1.25 -3.09
N LYS A 71 3.96 0.38 -2.54
CA LYS A 71 3.59 -0.67 -1.57
C LYS A 71 2.96 -0.17 -0.27
N ARG A 72 3.05 1.14 0.02
CA ARG A 72 2.36 1.79 1.14
C ARG A 72 0.84 1.72 1.00
N TYR A 73 0.31 1.61 -0.21
CA TYR A 73 -1.13 1.60 -0.46
C TYR A 73 -1.68 0.19 -0.65
N LYS A 74 -2.95 0.01 -0.27
CA LYS A 74 -3.79 -1.13 -0.64
C LYS A 74 -5.00 -0.57 -1.38
N VAL A 75 -5.17 -0.95 -2.64
CA VAL A 75 -6.33 -0.54 -3.45
C VAL A 75 -7.42 -1.61 -3.35
N ILE A 76 -8.66 -1.19 -3.19
CA ILE A 76 -9.86 -2.01 -3.29
C ILE A 76 -10.73 -1.39 -4.38
N TYR A 77 -11.19 -2.22 -5.32
CA TYR A 77 -12.05 -1.79 -6.41
C TYR A 77 -13.49 -2.19 -6.10
N THR A 78 -14.43 -1.30 -6.39
CA THR A 78 -15.88 -1.58 -6.38
C THR A 78 -16.51 -1.28 -7.72
#